data_AF-A0A2R3JPY3-F1
#
_entry.id   AF-A0A2R3JPY3-F1
#
_cell.length_a   1.000
_cell.length_b   1.000
_cell.length_c   1.000
_cell.angle_alpha   90.00
_cell.angle_beta   90.00
_cell.angle_gamma   90.00
#
_symmetry.space_group_name_H-M   'P 1'
#
loop_
_entity.id
_entity.type
_entity.pdbx_description
1 polymer ?
#
loop_
_entity_poly.entity_id
_entity_poly.type
_entity_poly.pdbx_seq_one_letter_code
_entity_poly.pdbx_strand_id
1 'polypeptide(L)'
;MKKNSLRVVLGTILSVIIVIGTFISLNINGQADTGRDVTVNNFTIGVYYDDADQAASIPDSEYTITYADADGKSVKVAEGETDSEGAIKNVTLPDIPTDVSTIKFNYTLGNSSRGYILRSTGKKCQFTYIKAIPNNNQINYVGNSKFGQAGNEASYQTNYISTRINNYYVQAIQELTSAIDMAHKQFTGISTFELAPINITYERGYHLNESNAFYRNGHDGSGTPDIVLADRTNLSSFTSRYLMANVMHEWTHWNLYRTAGLPSGSYTSHYSYNTDFKISYKEGLALFAGDMFAYDYDMNATDTEVQTDNANNINRLYGKSTNKTVEQVLYDLLDVKSTGEDEDFYITERYLDDDLTEKQIDKINFGVIYAEMMQSKVMTLSDYLQYIQNKYVLTNSDKAKFEKVLSVNGLSSTGEFTLDADGNALTSH
;
A
#
# COMPACT_ATOMS: atom_id res chain seq x y z
N MET A 1 8.53 19.79 78.34
CA MET A 1 7.77 19.26 79.50
C MET A 1 6.36 19.85 79.49
N LYS A 2 5.34 18.96 79.51
CA LYS A 2 3.93 19.13 79.96
C LYS A 2 3.19 20.43 79.55
N LYS A 3 2.28 20.35 78.57
CA LYS A 3 0.80 20.16 78.69
C LYS A 3 0.06 21.31 79.40
N ASN A 4 -0.89 21.92 78.68
CA ASN A 4 -2.29 22.22 79.09
C ASN A 4 -3.00 22.91 77.90
N SER A 5 -3.81 22.23 77.09
CA SER A 5 -5.22 21.81 77.28
C SER A 5 -6.26 22.95 77.22
N LEU A 6 -6.84 23.11 76.02
CA LEU A 6 -8.28 23.13 75.67
C LEU A 6 -9.29 23.78 76.64
N ARG A 7 -10.05 24.77 76.15
CA ARG A 7 -11.50 24.87 76.41
C ARG A 7 -12.24 25.37 75.17
N VAL A 8 -13.09 24.49 74.64
CA VAL A 8 -14.20 24.75 73.72
C VAL A 8 -15.44 24.96 74.58
N VAL A 9 -16.27 25.97 74.29
CA VAL A 9 -17.71 25.97 74.61
C VAL A 9 -18.48 26.59 73.44
N LEU A 10 -19.38 25.80 72.87
CA LEU A 10 -20.39 26.17 71.88
C LEU A 10 -21.42 27.16 72.45
N GLY A 11 -21.99 27.99 71.57
CA GLY A 11 -23.21 28.74 71.85
C GLY A 11 -23.84 29.28 70.58
N THR A 12 -24.62 28.43 69.90
CA THR A 12 -25.51 28.73 68.78
C THR A 12 -26.66 29.64 69.22
N ILE A 13 -26.89 30.80 68.60
CA ILE A 13 -28.24 31.36 68.39
C ILE A 13 -28.34 31.96 66.98
N LEU A 14 -29.29 31.39 66.26
CA LEU A 14 -29.89 31.75 64.99
C LEU A 14 -30.66 33.07 65.11
N SER A 15 -30.52 34.01 64.15
CA SER A 15 -31.57 34.97 63.80
C SER A 15 -31.35 35.53 62.39
N VAL A 16 -32.29 35.17 61.53
CA VAL A 16 -32.51 35.62 60.15
C VAL A 16 -33.23 36.98 60.16
N ILE A 17 -32.86 37.88 59.23
CA ILE A 17 -33.67 38.88 58.47
C ILE A 17 -32.65 39.56 57.52
N ILE A 18 -32.55 39.26 56.22
CA ILE A 18 -33.43 39.54 55.05
C ILE A 18 -33.51 41.02 54.62
N VAL A 19 -32.63 41.33 53.64
CA VAL A 19 -32.88 41.96 52.31
C VAL A 19 -32.79 43.49 52.14
N ILE A 20 -32.37 43.81 50.91
CA ILE A 20 -32.32 45.05 50.12
C ILE A 20 -30.91 45.65 50.08
N GLY A 21 -30.21 45.75 48.95
CA GLY A 21 -30.53 45.44 47.56
C GLY A 21 -29.51 46.14 46.67
N THR A 22 -28.88 45.39 45.77
CA THR A 22 -28.34 45.92 44.51
C THR A 22 -28.20 44.76 43.55
N PHE A 23 -29.25 44.57 42.74
CA PHE A 23 -29.13 43.92 41.44
C PHE A 23 -28.15 44.74 40.61
N ILE A 24 -26.88 44.33 40.57
CA ILE A 24 -26.06 44.63 39.41
C ILE A 24 -26.49 43.63 38.36
N SER A 25 -27.47 44.05 37.56
CA SER A 25 -27.74 43.46 36.27
C SER A 25 -26.51 43.68 35.40
N LEU A 26 -25.53 42.79 35.51
CA LEU A 26 -24.59 42.58 34.42
C LEU A 26 -25.44 42.02 33.28
N ASN A 27 -25.80 42.90 32.35
CA ASN A 27 -26.17 42.53 30.99
C ASN A 27 -24.98 41.78 30.38
N ILE A 28 -24.86 40.49 30.69
CA ILE A 28 -24.23 39.57 29.78
C ILE A 28 -25.26 39.45 28.66
N ASN A 29 -25.17 40.35 27.69
CA ASN A 29 -25.63 40.05 26.34
C ASN A 29 -24.74 38.89 25.87
N GLY A 30 -25.06 37.68 26.32
CA GLY A 30 -24.73 36.49 25.57
C GLY A 30 -25.55 36.63 24.30
N GLN A 31 -24.97 37.27 23.28
CA GLN A 31 -25.34 36.90 21.92
C GLN A 31 -25.25 35.39 21.92
N ALA A 32 -26.39 34.72 21.76
CA ALA A 32 -26.37 33.33 21.32
C ALA A 32 -25.44 33.34 20.11
N ASP A 33 -24.31 32.67 20.23
CA ASP A 33 -23.36 32.58 19.14
C ASP A 33 -24.12 31.90 18.01
N THR A 34 -24.57 32.69 17.04
CA THR A 34 -25.40 32.18 15.97
C THR A 34 -24.47 31.38 15.08
N GLY A 35 -24.41 30.07 15.32
CA GLY A 35 -23.65 29.16 14.48
C GLY A 35 -23.98 29.37 13.01
N ARG A 36 -23.00 29.13 12.15
CA ARG A 36 -23.15 29.18 10.70
C ARG A 36 -22.69 27.88 10.09
N ASP A 37 -23.33 27.51 8.98
CA ASP A 37 -22.90 26.37 8.19
C ASP A 37 -21.74 26.78 7.29
N VAL A 38 -20.70 25.95 7.25
CA VAL A 38 -19.57 26.08 6.32
C VAL A 38 -19.57 24.88 5.39
N THR A 39 -19.63 25.13 4.08
CA THR A 39 -19.63 24.06 3.07
C THR A 39 -18.24 23.89 2.47
N VAL A 40 -17.70 22.68 2.56
CA VAL A 40 -16.54 22.23 1.81
C VAL A 40 -17.03 21.63 0.49
N ASN A 41 -16.96 22.43 -0.58
CA ASN A 41 -17.34 21.98 -1.92
C ASN A 41 -16.28 21.02 -2.49
N ASN A 42 -15.02 21.44 -2.40
CA ASN A 42 -13.85 20.65 -2.76
C ASN A 42 -12.66 21.10 -1.92
N PHE A 43 -11.96 20.16 -1.30
CA PHE A 43 -10.71 20.42 -0.61
C PHE A 43 -9.69 19.33 -0.95
N THR A 44 -8.60 19.71 -1.60
CA THR A 44 -7.50 18.82 -1.99
C THR A 44 -6.17 19.44 -1.56
N ILE A 45 -5.32 18.65 -0.92
CA ILE A 45 -3.96 19.05 -0.56
C ILE A 45 -2.95 18.00 -1.00
N GLY A 46 -1.96 18.40 -1.80
CA GLY A 46 -0.80 17.59 -2.11
C GLY A 46 0.34 17.79 -1.11
N VAL A 47 1.10 16.74 -0.81
CA VAL A 47 2.30 16.81 0.04
C VAL A 47 3.54 16.86 -0.84
N TYR A 48 4.40 17.86 -0.64
CA TYR A 48 5.68 17.93 -1.33
C TYR A 48 6.84 18.08 -0.35
N TYR A 49 8.05 17.76 -0.83
CA TYR A 49 9.29 17.99 -0.09
C TYR A 49 10.09 19.16 -0.64
N ASP A 50 10.57 19.12 -1.88
CA ASP A 50 11.38 20.21 -2.46
C ASP A 50 10.61 21.00 -3.52
N ASP A 51 9.86 20.30 -4.36
CA ASP A 51 9.18 20.86 -5.52
C ASP A 51 7.66 20.63 -5.42
N ALA A 52 6.88 21.71 -5.48
CA ALA A 52 5.43 21.65 -5.39
C ALA A 52 4.79 20.95 -6.60
N ASP A 53 5.46 20.90 -7.75
CA ASP A 53 4.96 20.20 -8.94
C ASP A 53 5.08 18.67 -8.81
N GLN A 54 5.84 18.20 -7.81
CA GLN A 54 5.98 16.77 -7.47
C GLN A 54 5.10 16.36 -6.28
N ALA A 55 4.09 17.15 -5.94
CA ALA A 55 3.25 16.87 -4.78
C ALA A 55 2.51 15.52 -4.92
N ALA A 56 2.53 14.72 -3.86
CA ALA A 56 1.82 13.46 -3.77
C ALA A 56 0.43 13.67 -3.15
N SER A 57 -0.58 13.03 -3.74
CA SER A 57 -1.95 13.01 -3.21
C SER A 57 -2.07 12.17 -1.93
N ILE A 58 -3.15 12.39 -1.18
CA ILE A 58 -3.50 11.63 0.02
C ILE A 58 -4.81 10.86 -0.25
N PRO A 59 -4.83 9.86 -1.15
CA PRO A 59 -6.06 9.14 -1.49
C PRO A 59 -6.48 8.17 -0.38
N ASP A 60 -7.77 7.82 -0.38
CA ASP A 60 -8.41 6.81 0.48
C ASP A 60 -7.85 6.81 1.91
N SER A 61 -7.89 7.98 2.54
CA SER A 61 -7.33 8.25 3.85
C SER A 61 -8.38 8.86 4.76
N GLU A 62 -8.43 8.39 6.01
CA GLU A 62 -9.33 8.94 7.03
C GLU A 62 -9.02 10.41 7.26
N TYR A 63 -10.06 11.23 7.38
CA TYR A 63 -9.95 12.62 7.79
C TYR A 63 -10.91 12.96 8.92
N THR A 64 -10.53 13.97 9.71
CA THR A 64 -11.44 14.69 10.61
C THR A 64 -11.29 16.19 10.38
N ILE A 65 -12.40 16.91 10.45
CA ILE A 65 -12.42 18.37 10.40
C ILE A 65 -12.76 18.88 11.79
N THR A 66 -11.93 19.80 12.28
CA THR A 66 -12.05 20.35 13.63
C THR A 66 -11.88 21.86 13.63
N TYR A 67 -12.39 22.54 14.66
CA TYR A 67 -12.01 23.90 15.01
C TYR A 67 -11.55 23.96 16.47
N ALA A 68 -11.01 25.09 16.91
CA ALA A 68 -10.74 25.35 18.33
C ALA A 68 -11.81 26.30 18.88
N ASP A 69 -12.50 25.91 19.94
CA ASP A 69 -13.49 26.77 20.61
C ASP A 69 -12.80 27.92 21.38
N ALA A 70 -13.60 28.76 22.04
CA ALA A 70 -13.13 29.92 22.79
C ALA A 70 -12.16 29.56 23.93
N ASP A 71 -12.25 28.33 24.47
CA ASP A 71 -11.34 27.80 25.50
C ASP A 71 -10.09 27.13 24.89
N GLY A 72 -9.98 27.12 23.56
CA GLY A 72 -8.89 26.47 22.80
C GLY A 72 -9.04 24.96 22.68
N LYS A 73 -10.18 24.38 23.09
CA LYS A 73 -10.43 22.95 22.97
C LYS A 73 -10.83 22.60 21.54
N SER A 74 -10.30 21.49 21.05
CA SER A 74 -10.62 21.00 19.71
C SER A 74 -12.03 20.40 19.66
N VAL A 75 -12.86 20.90 18.75
CA VAL A 75 -14.22 20.42 18.49
C VAL A 75 -14.26 19.77 17.10
N LYS A 76 -14.70 18.50 17.03
CA LYS A 76 -14.88 17.75 15.79
C LYS A 76 -16.23 18.09 15.16
N VAL A 77 -16.22 18.40 13.87
CA VAL A 77 -17.42 18.82 13.11
C VAL A 77 -17.71 17.95 11.90
N ALA A 78 -16.72 17.20 11.41
CA ALA A 78 -16.93 16.18 10.38
C ALA A 78 -15.81 15.12 10.45
N GLU A 79 -16.09 13.97 9.87
CA GLU A 79 -15.12 12.91 9.59
C GLU A 79 -15.53 12.13 8.35
N GLY A 80 -14.59 11.44 7.72
CA GLY A 80 -14.83 10.63 6.54
C GLY A 80 -13.53 10.11 5.94
N GLU A 81 -13.58 9.73 4.67
CA GLU A 81 -12.41 9.33 3.88
C GLU A 81 -12.30 10.20 2.64
N THR A 82 -11.07 10.54 2.26
CA THR A 82 -10.79 11.19 0.97
C THR A 82 -11.10 10.24 -0.18
N ASP A 83 -11.49 10.76 -1.34
CA ASP A 83 -11.64 9.94 -2.54
C ASP A 83 -10.29 9.47 -3.13
N SER A 84 -10.35 8.78 -4.28
CA SER A 84 -9.19 8.25 -4.99
C SER A 84 -8.23 9.32 -5.52
N GLU A 85 -8.65 10.59 -5.55
CA GLU A 85 -7.82 11.74 -5.93
C GLU A 85 -7.25 12.46 -4.68
N GLY A 86 -7.63 12.03 -3.47
CA GLY A 86 -7.28 12.66 -2.21
C GLY A 86 -8.12 13.90 -1.87
N ALA A 87 -9.32 14.01 -2.44
CA ALA A 87 -10.21 15.15 -2.23
C ALA A 87 -11.30 14.86 -1.17
N ILE A 88 -11.70 15.93 -0.46
CA ILE A 88 -12.90 15.98 0.36
C ILE A 88 -13.94 16.81 -0.39
N LYS A 89 -15.07 16.21 -0.75
CA LYS A 89 -16.10 16.82 -1.61
C LYS A 89 -17.45 16.86 -0.91
N ASN A 90 -18.17 17.97 -1.07
CA ASN A 90 -19.57 18.16 -0.67
C ASN A 90 -19.87 17.87 0.82
N VAL A 91 -19.04 18.38 1.74
CA VAL A 91 -19.25 18.23 3.19
C VAL A 91 -19.77 19.54 3.78
N THR A 92 -20.89 19.49 4.50
CA THR A 92 -21.40 20.63 5.28
C THR A 92 -20.96 20.49 6.73
N LEU A 93 -20.36 21.54 7.28
CA LEU A 93 -19.94 21.66 8.67
C LEU A 93 -20.98 22.51 9.41
N PRO A 94 -21.87 21.90 10.22
CA PRO A 94 -22.95 22.62 10.86
C PRO A 94 -22.47 23.41 12.08
N ASP A 95 -23.24 24.43 12.45
CA ASP A 95 -23.17 25.11 13.74
C ASP A 95 -21.76 25.62 14.13
N ILE A 96 -20.99 26.11 13.16
CA ILE A 96 -19.67 26.71 13.43
C ILE A 96 -19.87 28.08 14.07
N PRO A 97 -19.32 28.33 15.28
CA PRO A 97 -19.32 29.65 15.92
C PRO A 97 -18.90 30.78 14.98
N THR A 98 -19.51 31.95 15.13
CA THR A 98 -19.23 33.07 14.20
C THR A 98 -17.84 33.68 14.37
N ASP A 99 -17.28 33.56 15.57
CA ASP A 99 -15.92 34.02 15.92
C ASP A 99 -14.82 33.06 15.45
N VAL A 100 -15.15 31.79 15.20
CA VAL A 100 -14.22 30.81 14.60
C VAL A 100 -13.91 31.23 13.17
N SER A 101 -12.64 31.56 12.92
CA SER A 101 -12.16 32.03 11.60
C SER A 101 -11.34 30.99 10.83
N THR A 102 -11.00 29.87 11.47
CA THR A 102 -10.18 28.81 10.88
C THR A 102 -10.71 27.43 11.23
N ILE A 103 -10.49 26.48 10.33
CA ILE A 103 -10.72 25.05 10.54
C ILE A 103 -9.45 24.27 10.25
N LYS A 104 -9.34 23.10 10.87
CA LYS A 104 -8.22 22.18 10.72
C LYS A 104 -8.72 20.91 10.06
N PHE A 105 -8.10 20.56 8.93
CA PHE A 105 -8.24 19.28 8.25
C PHE A 105 -7.13 18.37 8.77
N ASN A 106 -7.50 17.32 9.52
CA ASN A 106 -6.57 16.33 10.02
C ASN A 106 -6.70 15.05 9.19
N TYR A 107 -5.64 14.66 8.52
CA TYR A 107 -5.54 13.45 7.73
C TYR A 107 -4.82 12.37 8.51
N THR A 108 -5.23 11.12 8.32
CA THR A 108 -4.50 9.93 8.74
C THR A 108 -4.25 9.07 7.50
N LEU A 109 -2.99 8.83 7.16
CA LEU A 109 -2.64 8.05 5.97
C LEU A 109 -3.06 6.59 6.15
N GLY A 110 -4.11 6.17 5.42
CA GLY A 110 -4.73 4.87 5.63
C GLY A 110 -6.18 4.94 6.08
N ASN A 111 -6.79 3.75 6.10
CA ASN A 111 -8.09 3.51 6.70
C ASN A 111 -8.13 2.09 7.29
N SER A 112 -9.21 1.76 7.99
CA SER A 112 -9.35 0.46 8.65
C SER A 112 -9.47 -0.75 7.70
N SER A 113 -9.89 -0.55 6.45
CA SER A 113 -10.10 -1.63 5.47
C SER A 113 -8.82 -2.01 4.72
N ARG A 114 -7.92 -1.06 4.48
CA ARG A 114 -6.60 -1.26 3.87
C ARG A 114 -5.49 -1.44 4.90
N GLY A 115 -5.56 -0.73 6.01
CA GLY A 115 -4.43 -0.51 6.92
C GLY A 115 -3.83 0.89 6.78
N TYR A 116 -2.88 1.20 7.65
CA TYR A 116 -2.31 2.54 7.83
C TYR A 116 -0.81 2.61 7.51
N ILE A 117 -0.35 3.81 7.17
CA ILE A 117 1.08 4.12 7.19
C ILE A 117 1.47 4.49 8.62
N LEU A 118 2.43 3.75 9.19
CA LEU A 118 2.91 3.92 10.56
C LEU A 118 4.33 4.47 10.58
N ARG A 119 4.66 5.19 11.65
CA ARG A 119 6.03 5.54 12.04
C ARG A 119 6.70 4.35 12.72
N SER A 120 8.03 4.42 12.89
CA SER A 120 8.78 3.41 13.67
C SER A 120 8.27 3.27 15.12
N THR A 121 7.63 4.31 15.65
CA THR A 121 6.97 4.30 16.97
C THR A 121 5.61 3.58 17.01
N GLY A 122 5.14 3.02 15.89
CA GLY A 122 3.81 2.42 15.75
C GLY A 122 2.66 3.43 15.63
N LYS A 123 2.95 4.73 15.68
CA LYS A 123 1.95 5.78 15.52
C LYS A 123 1.55 5.96 14.07
N LYS A 124 0.24 6.14 13.81
CA LYS A 124 -0.28 6.47 12.48
C LYS A 124 0.34 7.77 11.97
N CYS A 125 0.68 7.81 10.68
CA CYS A 125 1.14 9.02 10.03
C CYS A 125 -0.03 9.98 9.82
N GLN A 126 0.04 11.15 10.45
CA GLN A 126 -1.03 12.15 10.43
C GLN A 126 -0.52 13.52 10.00
N PHE A 127 -1.38 14.27 9.30
CA PHE A 127 -1.12 15.63 8.85
C PHE A 127 -2.25 16.56 9.26
N THR A 128 -1.93 17.78 9.67
CA THR A 128 -2.91 18.81 9.98
C THR A 128 -2.69 20.02 9.09
N TYR A 129 -3.70 20.38 8.30
CA TYR A 129 -3.72 21.60 7.50
C TYR A 129 -4.75 22.57 8.04
N ILE A 130 -4.36 23.83 8.26
CA ILE A 130 -5.25 24.87 8.78
C ILE A 130 -5.69 25.78 7.64
N LYS A 131 -6.99 25.99 7.50
CA LYS A 131 -7.57 26.85 6.47
C LYS A 131 -8.48 27.91 7.10
N ALA A 132 -8.32 29.16 6.67
CA ALA A 132 -9.26 30.22 7.00
C ALA A 132 -10.62 29.95 6.34
N ILE A 133 -11.71 30.16 7.10
CA ILE A 133 -13.08 30.11 6.57
C ILE A 133 -13.31 31.39 5.75
N PRO A 134 -13.62 31.30 4.45
CA PRO A 134 -13.94 32.46 3.64
C PRO A 134 -15.26 33.12 4.07
N ASN A 135 -15.43 34.42 3.81
CA ASN A 135 -16.61 35.19 4.22
C ASN A 135 -17.95 34.66 3.66
N ASN A 136 -17.92 33.94 2.54
CA ASN A 136 -19.10 33.30 1.94
C ASN A 136 -19.38 31.90 2.53
N ASN A 137 -18.63 31.47 3.55
CA ASN A 137 -18.70 30.16 4.18
C ASN A 137 -18.53 28.98 3.22
N GLN A 138 -17.90 29.19 2.06
CA GLN A 138 -17.65 28.13 1.09
C GLN A 138 -16.15 27.90 0.93
N ILE A 139 -15.70 26.69 1.22
CA ILE A 139 -14.33 26.26 1.03
C ILE A 139 -14.26 25.48 -0.29
N ASN A 140 -13.55 26.08 -1.24
CA ASN A 140 -13.10 25.45 -2.47
C ASN A 140 -11.59 25.67 -2.59
N TYR A 141 -10.80 24.63 -2.32
CA TYR A 141 -9.35 24.74 -2.20
C TYR A 141 -8.64 23.56 -2.87
N VAL A 142 -7.63 23.90 -3.67
CA VAL A 142 -6.65 22.97 -4.22
C VAL A 142 -5.29 23.62 -3.99
N GLY A 143 -4.35 22.87 -3.43
CA GLY A 143 -3.00 23.36 -3.22
C GLY A 143 -2.03 22.29 -2.76
N ASN A 144 -0.80 22.71 -2.50
CA ASN A 144 0.29 21.83 -2.07
C ASN A 144 0.90 22.39 -0.77
N SER A 145 1.35 21.52 0.13
CA SER A 145 2.01 21.91 1.39
C SER A 145 3.13 20.96 1.78
N LYS A 146 4.14 21.48 2.50
CA LYS A 146 5.13 20.66 3.21
C LYS A 146 4.62 20.38 4.62
N PHE A 147 4.58 19.11 5.01
CA PHE A 147 4.25 18.71 6.38
C PHE A 147 5.52 18.25 7.09
N GLY A 148 5.82 18.81 8.26
CA GLY A 148 7.01 18.45 9.03
C GLY A 148 7.28 19.47 10.15
N GLN A 149 8.26 19.17 11.00
CA GLN A 149 8.66 20.06 12.07
C GLN A 149 9.61 21.14 11.55
N ALA A 150 9.32 22.41 11.85
CA ALA A 150 10.17 23.53 11.48
C ALA A 150 11.61 23.32 11.98
N GLY A 151 12.59 23.49 11.08
CA GLY A 151 14.01 23.25 11.38
C GLY A 151 14.42 21.77 11.38
N ASN A 152 13.52 20.83 11.08
CA ASN A 152 13.81 19.40 10.96
C ASN A 152 13.51 18.91 9.54
N GLU A 153 14.54 18.96 8.69
CA GLU A 153 14.43 18.60 7.29
C GLU A 153 14.05 17.12 7.08
N ALA A 154 14.59 16.23 7.90
CA ALA A 154 14.28 14.80 7.86
C ALA A 154 12.79 14.53 8.11
N SER A 155 12.12 15.34 8.94
CA SER A 155 10.68 15.22 9.16
C SER A 155 9.87 15.52 7.90
N TYR A 156 10.23 16.57 7.15
CA TYR A 156 9.56 16.89 5.87
C TYR A 156 9.76 15.78 4.84
N GLN A 157 10.99 15.27 4.71
CA GLN A 157 11.31 14.13 3.83
C GLN A 157 10.50 12.91 4.20
N THR A 158 10.48 12.54 5.49
CA THR A 158 9.76 11.34 5.96
C THR A 158 8.28 11.44 5.62
N ASN A 159 7.68 12.60 5.84
CA ASN A 159 6.25 12.83 5.60
C ASN A 159 5.92 12.74 4.12
N TYR A 160 6.75 13.34 3.26
CA TYR A 160 6.58 13.22 1.82
C TYR A 160 6.68 11.78 1.31
N ILE A 161 7.69 11.02 1.74
CA ILE A 161 7.82 9.61 1.34
C ILE A 161 6.67 8.76 1.92
N SER A 162 6.22 9.02 3.15
CA SER A 162 5.06 8.34 3.74
C SER A 162 3.78 8.58 2.91
N THR A 163 3.57 9.81 2.42
CA THR A 163 2.45 10.12 1.52
C THR A 163 2.55 9.37 0.21
N ARG A 164 3.75 9.29 -0.38
CA ARG A 164 3.96 8.53 -1.62
C ARG A 164 3.70 7.05 -1.44
N ILE A 165 4.16 6.46 -0.33
CA ILE A 165 3.85 5.07 0.03
C ILE A 165 2.35 4.88 0.14
N ASN A 166 1.62 5.77 0.82
CA ASN A 166 0.15 5.70 0.91
C ASN A 166 -0.50 5.71 -0.48
N ASN A 167 -0.08 6.63 -1.36
CA ASN A 167 -0.62 6.75 -2.71
C ASN A 167 -0.37 5.48 -3.53
N TYR A 168 0.86 4.97 -3.56
CA TYR A 168 1.18 3.74 -4.29
C TYR A 168 0.53 2.49 -3.68
N TYR A 169 0.24 2.49 -2.37
CA TYR A 169 -0.50 1.39 -1.75
C TYR A 169 -1.96 1.34 -2.24
N VAL A 170 -2.61 2.49 -2.37
CA VAL A 170 -3.94 2.58 -2.99
C VAL A 170 -3.89 2.13 -4.45
N GLN A 171 -2.92 2.62 -5.22
CA GLN A 171 -2.77 2.26 -6.63
C GLN A 171 -2.48 0.77 -6.84
N ALA A 172 -1.67 0.14 -5.99
CA ALA A 172 -1.39 -1.30 -6.06
C ALA A 172 -2.66 -2.15 -5.88
N ILE A 173 -3.53 -1.75 -4.93
CA ILE A 173 -4.83 -2.42 -4.71
C ILE A 173 -5.74 -2.24 -5.91
N GLN A 174 -5.83 -1.02 -6.44
CA GLN A 174 -6.65 -0.71 -7.61
C GLN A 174 -6.16 -1.47 -8.85
N GLU A 175 -4.85 -1.56 -9.05
CA GLU A 175 -4.25 -2.28 -10.18
C GLU A 175 -4.60 -3.76 -10.12
N LEU A 176 -4.35 -4.41 -8.97
CA LEU A 176 -4.65 -5.82 -8.80
C LEU A 176 -6.15 -6.12 -8.91
N THR A 177 -6.99 -5.33 -8.24
CA THR A 177 -8.45 -5.52 -8.27
C THR A 177 -8.97 -5.34 -9.70
N SER A 178 -8.50 -4.30 -10.40
CA SER A 178 -8.89 -4.07 -11.79
C SER A 178 -8.43 -5.20 -12.72
N ALA A 179 -7.24 -5.76 -12.52
CA ALA A 179 -6.76 -6.88 -13.32
C ALA A 179 -7.61 -8.14 -13.13
N ILE A 180 -7.93 -8.47 -11.87
CA ILE A 180 -8.77 -9.62 -11.53
C ILE A 180 -10.21 -9.43 -12.02
N ASP A 181 -10.78 -8.23 -11.88
CA ASP A 181 -12.11 -7.90 -12.42
C ASP A 181 -12.15 -8.02 -13.95
N MET A 182 -11.07 -7.66 -14.65
CA MET A 182 -10.95 -7.86 -16.09
C MET A 182 -10.87 -9.35 -16.43
N ALA A 183 -10.13 -10.15 -15.66
CA ALA A 183 -10.08 -11.60 -15.83
C ALA A 183 -11.45 -12.26 -15.60
N HIS A 184 -12.23 -11.85 -14.58
CA HIS A 184 -13.58 -12.40 -14.33
C HIS A 184 -14.57 -12.14 -15.45
N LYS A 185 -14.41 -11.05 -16.21
CA LYS A 185 -15.27 -10.78 -17.36
C LYS A 185 -15.07 -11.80 -18.47
N GLN A 186 -13.89 -12.42 -18.56
CA GLN A 186 -13.52 -13.37 -19.62
C GLN A 186 -13.59 -14.84 -19.14
N PHE A 187 -13.32 -15.09 -17.86
CA PHE A 187 -13.19 -16.44 -17.31
C PHE A 187 -14.15 -16.70 -16.15
N THR A 188 -14.87 -17.82 -16.24
CA THR A 188 -15.66 -18.34 -15.13
C THR A 188 -14.80 -19.27 -14.27
N GLY A 189 -14.86 -19.14 -12.94
CA GLY A 189 -14.13 -20.02 -12.01
C GLY A 189 -12.75 -19.55 -11.55
N ILE A 190 -12.42 -18.27 -11.77
CA ILE A 190 -11.32 -17.57 -11.10
C ILE A 190 -11.87 -16.98 -9.79
N SER A 191 -11.16 -17.14 -8.68
CA SER A 191 -11.58 -16.63 -7.38
C SER A 191 -11.61 -15.10 -7.32
N THR A 192 -12.50 -14.56 -6.49
CA THR A 192 -12.50 -13.13 -6.17
C THR A 192 -11.36 -12.78 -5.23
N PHE A 193 -10.71 -11.65 -5.48
CA PHE A 193 -9.71 -11.13 -4.55
C PHE A 193 -10.40 -10.46 -3.37
N GLU A 194 -10.17 -10.98 -2.17
CA GLU A 194 -10.60 -10.35 -0.93
C GLU A 194 -9.49 -9.46 -0.40
N LEU A 195 -9.71 -8.14 -0.29
CA LEU A 195 -8.79 -7.23 0.37
C LEU A 195 -8.75 -7.50 1.89
N ALA A 196 -7.56 -7.59 2.47
CA ALA A 196 -7.37 -7.69 3.91
C ALA A 196 -6.36 -6.63 4.41
N PRO A 197 -6.64 -5.97 5.55
CA PRO A 197 -5.82 -4.86 6.01
C PRO A 197 -4.43 -5.29 6.48
N ILE A 198 -3.42 -4.50 6.17
CA ILE A 198 -2.08 -4.60 6.74
C ILE A 198 -1.42 -3.21 6.81
N ASN A 199 -0.69 -2.95 7.89
CA ASN A 199 0.00 -1.67 8.07
C ASN A 199 1.36 -1.68 7.35
N ILE A 200 1.76 -0.52 6.84
CA ILE A 200 3.11 -0.29 6.30
C ILE A 200 3.85 0.68 7.21
N THR A 201 4.96 0.25 7.78
CA THR A 201 5.83 1.06 8.65
C THR A 201 6.96 1.68 7.84
N TYR A 202 7.16 2.99 7.98
CA TYR A 202 8.28 3.73 7.38
C TYR A 202 8.70 4.94 8.22
N GLU A 203 10.01 5.12 8.42
CA GLU A 203 10.59 6.33 8.99
C GLU A 203 12.02 6.56 8.49
N ARG A 204 12.39 7.81 8.19
CA ARG A 204 13.76 8.14 7.78
C ARG A 204 14.74 7.81 8.90
N GLY A 205 15.85 7.17 8.55
CA GLY A 205 16.87 6.67 9.46
C GLY A 205 16.52 5.36 10.15
N TYR A 206 15.28 4.86 10.01
CA TYR A 206 14.86 3.56 10.53
C TYR A 206 15.07 2.47 9.46
N HIS A 207 15.61 1.31 9.83
CA HIS A 207 16.03 0.27 8.90
C HIS A 207 16.87 0.81 7.72
N LEU A 208 17.88 1.64 8.05
CA LEU A 208 18.70 2.33 7.04
C LEU A 208 19.58 1.35 6.28
N ASN A 209 19.43 1.33 4.95
CA ASN A 209 20.12 0.42 4.02
C ASN A 209 19.83 -1.06 4.28
N GLU A 210 18.70 -1.37 4.90
CA GLU A 210 18.17 -2.71 5.00
C GLU A 210 17.25 -3.02 3.80
N SER A 211 16.75 -4.25 3.74
CA SER A 211 15.76 -4.66 2.73
C SER A 211 14.35 -4.37 3.23
N ASN A 212 13.43 -4.13 2.30
CA ASN A 212 12.00 -4.15 2.60
C ASN A 212 11.59 -5.57 3.00
N ALA A 213 10.57 -5.69 3.85
CA ALA A 213 10.09 -7.00 4.28
C ALA A 213 8.66 -6.98 4.82
N PHE A 214 7.92 -8.02 4.47
CA PHE A 214 6.75 -8.48 5.19
C PHE A 214 7.13 -9.33 6.39
N TYR A 215 6.66 -8.94 7.58
CA TYR A 215 6.86 -9.66 8.84
C TYR A 215 5.57 -10.32 9.29
N ARG A 216 5.50 -11.65 9.15
CA ARG A 216 4.35 -12.46 9.57
C ARG A 216 3.94 -12.26 11.03
N ASN A 217 4.90 -12.04 11.93
CA ASN A 217 4.67 -11.89 13.37
C ASN A 217 4.96 -10.47 13.87
N GLY A 218 4.99 -9.49 12.97
CA GLY A 218 5.39 -8.12 13.26
C GLY A 218 6.91 -7.96 13.37
N HIS A 219 7.45 -6.89 12.78
CA HIS A 219 8.87 -6.58 12.87
C HIS A 219 9.33 -6.28 14.32
N ASP A 220 8.39 -5.83 15.16
CA ASP A 220 8.59 -5.49 16.57
C ASP A 220 8.33 -6.68 17.53
N GLY A 221 8.00 -7.86 16.99
CA GLY A 221 7.65 -9.04 17.79
C GLY A 221 6.27 -8.96 18.47
N SER A 222 5.41 -8.03 18.07
CA SER A 222 4.04 -7.90 18.61
C SER A 222 3.11 -9.07 18.30
N GLY A 223 3.48 -9.94 17.36
CA GLY A 223 2.61 -10.99 16.83
C GLY A 223 1.57 -10.48 15.83
N THR A 224 1.60 -9.19 15.47
CA THR A 224 0.70 -8.61 14.47
C THR A 224 1.44 -8.47 13.14
N PRO A 225 0.97 -9.10 12.04
CA PRO A 225 1.64 -8.98 10.76
C PRO A 225 1.75 -7.53 10.27
N ASP A 226 2.89 -7.16 9.72
CA ASP A 226 3.09 -5.84 9.13
C ASP A 226 4.12 -5.84 7.99
N ILE A 227 4.19 -4.73 7.26
CA ILE A 227 5.18 -4.50 6.20
C ILE A 227 6.10 -3.38 6.66
N VAL A 228 7.40 -3.55 6.48
CA VAL A 228 8.38 -2.49 6.67
C VAL A 228 8.97 -2.12 5.31
N LEU A 229 8.89 -0.84 4.97
CA LEU A 229 9.72 -0.30 3.90
C LEU A 229 10.99 0.30 4.50
N ALA A 230 12.12 -0.21 4.05
CA ALA A 230 13.44 0.19 4.52
C ALA A 230 13.84 1.58 4.02
N ASP A 231 14.62 2.27 4.84
CA ASP A 231 15.12 3.59 4.49
C ASP A 231 16.40 3.53 3.62
N ARG A 232 16.61 4.55 2.78
CA ARG A 232 17.80 4.65 1.90
C ARG A 232 18.61 5.89 2.26
N THR A 233 19.94 5.85 2.22
CA THR A 233 20.75 7.05 2.52
C THR A 233 20.40 8.26 1.64
N ASN A 234 20.11 8.03 0.36
CA ASN A 234 19.79 9.08 -0.60
C ASN A 234 18.28 9.13 -0.93
N LEU A 235 17.67 10.31 -0.81
CA LEU A 235 16.26 10.54 -1.17
C LEU A 235 15.99 10.25 -2.65
N SER A 236 16.94 10.51 -3.54
CA SER A 236 16.77 10.25 -4.98
C SER A 236 16.66 8.76 -5.30
N SER A 237 16.97 7.87 -4.35
CA SER A 237 16.74 6.43 -4.48
C SER A 237 15.26 6.06 -4.32
N PHE A 238 14.43 6.90 -3.71
CA PHE A 238 12.98 6.72 -3.66
C PHE A 238 12.33 7.18 -4.96
N THR A 239 12.68 6.56 -6.07
CA THR A 239 11.98 6.80 -7.34
C THR A 239 10.55 6.28 -7.27
N SER A 240 9.67 6.73 -8.17
CA SER A 240 8.29 6.21 -8.25
C SER A 240 8.30 4.69 -8.45
N ARG A 241 9.11 4.22 -9.40
CA ARG A 241 9.33 2.80 -9.69
C ARG A 241 9.78 2.01 -8.46
N TYR A 242 10.73 2.53 -7.68
CA TYR A 242 11.16 1.88 -6.44
C TYR A 242 9.99 1.69 -5.46
N LEU A 243 9.23 2.75 -5.18
CA LEU A 243 8.14 2.68 -4.21
C LEU A 243 6.99 1.80 -4.72
N MET A 244 6.63 1.91 -6.00
CA MET A 244 5.60 1.08 -6.63
C MET A 244 5.94 -0.41 -6.51
N ALA A 245 7.13 -0.80 -6.97
CA ALA A 245 7.56 -2.20 -6.96
C ALA A 245 7.56 -2.77 -5.54
N ASN A 246 8.16 -2.07 -4.57
CA ASN A 246 8.31 -2.59 -3.21
C ASN A 246 7.00 -2.62 -2.43
N VAL A 247 6.09 -1.65 -2.64
CA VAL A 247 4.77 -1.68 -1.99
C VAL A 247 3.98 -2.89 -2.49
N MET A 248 3.92 -3.12 -3.80
CA MET A 248 3.18 -4.23 -4.38
C MET A 248 3.83 -5.60 -4.07
N HIS A 249 5.17 -5.66 -4.06
CA HIS A 249 5.95 -6.85 -3.69
C HIS A 249 5.63 -7.31 -2.26
N GLU A 250 5.81 -6.43 -1.27
CA GLU A 250 5.57 -6.81 0.13
C GLU A 250 4.10 -7.03 0.44
N TRP A 251 3.20 -6.29 -0.22
CA TRP A 251 1.77 -6.53 -0.10
C TRP A 251 1.34 -7.86 -0.74
N THR A 252 2.03 -8.30 -1.80
CA THR A 252 1.81 -9.64 -2.38
C THR A 252 2.26 -10.74 -1.42
N HIS A 253 3.35 -10.57 -0.67
CA HIS A 253 3.73 -11.50 0.40
C HIS A 253 2.64 -11.65 1.47
N TRP A 254 2.03 -10.54 1.89
CA TRP A 254 0.88 -10.56 2.80
C TRP A 254 -0.29 -11.39 2.23
N ASN A 255 -0.62 -11.17 0.95
CA ASN A 255 -1.68 -11.90 0.28
C ASN A 255 -1.38 -13.40 0.18
N LEU A 256 -0.17 -13.77 -0.22
CA LEU A 256 0.26 -15.17 -0.30
C LEU A 256 0.20 -15.87 1.05
N TYR A 257 0.63 -15.18 2.11
CA TYR A 257 0.58 -15.72 3.47
C TYR A 257 -0.86 -16.03 3.89
N ARG A 258 -1.79 -15.09 3.71
CA ARG A 258 -3.17 -15.24 4.21
C ARG A 258 -4.03 -16.19 3.37
N THR A 259 -3.81 -16.28 2.06
CA THR A 259 -4.66 -17.08 1.15
C THR A 259 -4.11 -18.49 0.92
N ALA A 260 -2.81 -18.61 0.66
CA ALA A 260 -2.14 -19.85 0.28
C ALA A 260 -1.34 -20.46 1.44
N GLY A 261 -1.08 -19.71 2.52
CA GLY A 261 -0.32 -20.22 3.67
C GLY A 261 1.16 -20.44 3.36
N LEU A 262 1.70 -19.74 2.36
CA LEU A 262 3.10 -19.88 1.94
C LEU A 262 4.06 -19.61 3.11
N PRO A 263 5.17 -20.37 3.22
CA PRO A 263 6.02 -20.34 4.38
C PRO A 263 6.87 -19.07 4.43
N SER A 264 7.26 -18.70 5.65
CA SER A 264 8.34 -17.74 5.85
C SER A 264 9.69 -18.40 5.57
N GLY A 265 10.67 -17.63 5.11
CA GLY A 265 12.04 -18.10 4.91
C GLY A 265 12.93 -16.99 4.39
N SER A 266 14.23 -17.21 4.52
CA SER A 266 15.26 -16.29 4.04
C SER A 266 15.80 -16.75 2.69
N TYR A 267 16.30 -15.80 1.92
CA TYR A 267 17.12 -16.03 0.73
C TYR A 267 18.22 -14.96 0.70
N THR A 268 19.30 -15.21 -0.03
CA THR A 268 20.47 -14.33 -0.02
C THR A 268 20.24 -13.06 -0.86
N SER A 269 19.70 -13.22 -2.06
CA SER A 269 19.33 -12.13 -2.95
C SER A 269 18.36 -12.59 -4.03
N HIS A 270 17.68 -11.65 -4.70
CA HIS A 270 16.83 -11.94 -5.86
C HIS A 270 17.60 -12.56 -7.03
N TYR A 271 18.93 -12.54 -7.02
CA TYR A 271 19.79 -13.08 -8.08
C TYR A 271 20.48 -14.39 -7.67
N SER A 272 20.12 -14.95 -6.51
CA SER A 272 20.78 -16.13 -5.93
C SER A 272 19.96 -17.41 -6.11
N TYR A 273 20.66 -18.53 -6.12
CA TYR A 273 20.06 -19.85 -6.08
C TYR A 273 19.53 -20.12 -4.67
N ASN A 274 18.27 -20.54 -4.58
CA ASN A 274 17.68 -20.96 -3.32
C ASN A 274 17.39 -22.46 -3.35
N THR A 275 17.91 -23.19 -2.38
CA THR A 275 17.64 -24.63 -2.21
C THR A 275 16.21 -24.89 -1.75
N ASP A 276 15.55 -23.92 -1.11
CA ASP A 276 14.12 -24.01 -0.79
C ASP A 276 13.28 -23.34 -1.88
N PHE A 277 12.84 -24.14 -2.84
CA PHE A 277 12.05 -23.68 -3.97
C PHE A 277 10.68 -23.11 -3.59
N LYS A 278 10.17 -23.38 -2.37
CA LYS A 278 8.94 -22.74 -1.88
C LYS A 278 9.16 -21.25 -1.63
N ILE A 279 10.35 -20.90 -1.15
CA ILE A 279 10.74 -19.51 -0.97
C ILE A 279 10.92 -18.84 -2.32
N SER A 280 11.55 -19.52 -3.30
CA SER A 280 11.67 -18.97 -4.66
C SER A 280 10.35 -18.72 -5.34
N TYR A 281 9.40 -19.66 -5.22
CA TYR A 281 8.06 -19.48 -5.75
C TYR A 281 7.36 -18.25 -5.16
N LYS A 282 7.40 -18.12 -3.83
CA LYS A 282 6.82 -16.98 -3.10
C LYS A 282 7.48 -15.64 -3.47
N GLU A 283 8.81 -15.57 -3.48
CA GLU A 283 9.55 -14.34 -3.82
C GLU A 283 9.43 -13.98 -5.29
N GLY A 284 9.47 -14.95 -6.19
CA GLY A 284 9.34 -14.72 -7.63
C GLY A 284 7.97 -14.19 -8.02
N LEU A 285 6.88 -14.66 -7.39
CA LEU A 285 5.57 -14.05 -7.60
C LEU A 285 5.53 -12.59 -7.10
N ALA A 286 6.07 -12.33 -5.91
CA ALA A 286 6.09 -10.98 -5.35
C ALA A 286 6.88 -10.01 -6.25
N LEU A 287 8.00 -10.49 -6.80
CA LEU A 287 8.79 -9.79 -7.81
C LEU A 287 7.97 -9.50 -9.07
N PHE A 288 7.36 -10.53 -9.65
CA PHE A 288 6.50 -10.41 -10.83
C PHE A 288 5.38 -9.39 -10.63
N ALA A 289 4.65 -9.47 -9.51
CA ALA A 289 3.60 -8.52 -9.19
C ALA A 289 4.12 -7.09 -8.99
N GLY A 290 5.26 -6.95 -8.33
CA GLY A 290 5.95 -5.66 -8.14
C GLY A 290 6.36 -5.03 -9.46
N ASP A 291 6.97 -5.80 -10.35
CA ASP A 291 7.49 -5.32 -11.63
C ASP A 291 6.35 -5.05 -12.63
N MET A 292 5.31 -5.89 -12.73
CA MET A 292 4.12 -5.56 -13.55
C MET A 292 3.52 -4.21 -13.19
N PHE A 293 3.39 -3.93 -11.89
CA PHE A 293 2.87 -2.65 -11.42
C PHE A 293 3.85 -1.49 -11.68
N ALA A 294 5.15 -1.67 -11.43
CA ALA A 294 6.13 -0.60 -11.48
C ALA A 294 6.59 -0.23 -12.91
N TYR A 295 6.47 -1.17 -13.84
CA TYR A 295 6.84 -1.01 -15.25
C TYR A 295 5.64 -0.88 -16.18
N ASP A 296 4.42 -0.90 -15.63
CA ASP A 296 3.20 -0.80 -16.44
C ASP A 296 3.14 -1.90 -17.51
N TYR A 297 3.48 -3.14 -17.10
CA TYR A 297 3.56 -4.36 -17.92
C TYR A 297 4.69 -4.42 -18.96
N ASP A 298 5.53 -3.39 -19.09
CA ASP A 298 6.66 -3.39 -20.04
C ASP A 298 7.98 -3.78 -19.37
N MET A 299 8.30 -5.09 -19.38
CA MET A 299 9.56 -5.61 -18.84
C MET A 299 10.66 -5.83 -19.89
N ASN A 300 10.49 -5.42 -21.16
CA ASN A 300 11.43 -5.69 -22.26
C ASN A 300 12.92 -5.43 -21.90
N ALA A 301 13.20 -4.39 -21.09
CA ALA A 301 14.55 -4.02 -20.69
C ALA A 301 15.20 -5.00 -19.68
N THR A 302 14.40 -5.71 -18.89
CA THR A 302 14.84 -6.61 -17.81
C THR A 302 14.57 -8.08 -18.08
N ASP A 303 13.56 -8.34 -18.90
CA ASP A 303 13.12 -9.64 -19.37
C ASP A 303 14.25 -10.41 -20.05
N THR A 304 14.89 -9.76 -21.03
CA THR A 304 16.05 -10.37 -21.67
C THR A 304 17.27 -10.51 -20.73
N GLU A 305 17.43 -9.73 -19.65
CA GLU A 305 18.69 -9.63 -18.86
C GLU A 305 19.20 -10.98 -18.32
N VAL A 306 18.33 -11.99 -18.18
CA VAL A 306 18.63 -13.28 -17.54
C VAL A 306 18.66 -14.46 -18.53
N GLN A 307 18.13 -14.28 -19.74
CA GLN A 307 17.94 -15.37 -20.70
C GLN A 307 19.17 -15.59 -21.57
N THR A 308 19.90 -16.71 -21.43
CA THR A 308 20.48 -17.32 -22.64
C THR A 308 21.08 -18.74 -22.44
N ASP A 309 21.24 -19.43 -23.58
CA ASP A 309 21.64 -20.82 -23.81
C ASP A 309 22.90 -21.01 -24.71
N ASN A 310 24.01 -21.55 -24.19
CA ASN A 310 25.22 -21.80 -25.00
C ASN A 310 25.14 -23.01 -25.95
N ALA A 311 24.20 -23.96 -25.77
CA ALA A 311 24.00 -25.05 -26.73
C ALA A 311 23.38 -24.54 -28.05
N ASN A 312 22.71 -23.38 -27.99
CA ASN A 312 22.10 -22.65 -29.09
C ASN A 312 22.78 -21.29 -29.40
N ASN A 313 23.97 -21.02 -28.83
CA ASN A 313 24.80 -19.83 -29.08
C ASN A 313 24.30 -18.49 -28.47
N ILE A 314 23.78 -18.54 -27.25
CA ILE A 314 23.18 -17.42 -26.51
C ILE A 314 23.91 -17.38 -25.09
N ASN A 315 24.35 -16.20 -24.55
CA ASN A 315 25.13 -15.96 -23.27
C ASN A 315 24.48 -15.20 -21.99
N ARG A 316 24.20 -15.87 -20.80
CA ARG A 316 23.21 -15.55 -19.68
C ARG A 316 22.67 -16.82 -18.90
N LEU A 317 21.82 -16.64 -17.87
CA LEU A 317 21.72 -17.35 -16.56
C LEU A 317 20.38 -18.11 -16.29
N TYR A 318 20.17 -19.30 -16.86
CA TYR A 318 19.04 -20.14 -16.43
C TYR A 318 19.25 -20.75 -15.03
N GLY A 319 18.20 -20.80 -14.21
CA GLY A 319 18.16 -21.56 -12.94
C GLY A 319 19.12 -21.13 -11.83
N LYS A 320 20.14 -20.30 -12.09
CA LYS A 320 21.08 -19.80 -11.06
C LYS A 320 20.42 -18.83 -10.08
N SER A 321 19.38 -18.13 -10.52
CA SER A 321 18.44 -17.46 -9.62
C SER A 321 17.08 -18.11 -9.74
N THR A 322 16.74 -18.94 -8.77
CA THR A 322 15.44 -19.62 -8.71
C THR A 322 14.30 -18.63 -8.50
N ASN A 323 14.55 -17.47 -7.87
CA ASN A 323 13.54 -16.41 -7.70
C ASN A 323 13.26 -15.70 -9.03
N LYS A 324 14.30 -15.35 -9.80
CA LYS A 324 14.12 -14.70 -11.10
C LYS A 324 13.53 -15.66 -12.13
N THR A 325 13.94 -16.93 -12.16
CA THR A 325 13.30 -17.92 -13.02
C THR A 325 11.78 -18.03 -12.78
N VAL A 326 11.31 -17.89 -11.54
CA VAL A 326 9.87 -17.84 -11.25
C VAL A 326 9.23 -16.56 -11.82
N GLU A 327 9.85 -15.39 -11.64
CA GLU A 327 9.32 -14.15 -12.19
C GLU A 327 9.22 -14.19 -13.73
N GLN A 328 10.29 -14.65 -14.39
CA GLN A 328 10.40 -14.67 -15.85
C GLN A 328 9.37 -15.63 -16.45
N VAL A 329 9.30 -16.89 -16.00
CA VAL A 329 8.28 -17.81 -16.54
C VAL A 329 6.84 -17.33 -16.30
N LEU A 330 6.58 -16.51 -15.28
CA LEU A 330 5.25 -15.92 -15.09
C LEU A 330 5.01 -14.73 -16.03
N TYR A 331 6.06 -14.00 -16.39
CA TYR A 331 6.01 -12.95 -17.40
C TYR A 331 5.79 -13.51 -18.79
N ASP A 332 6.50 -14.58 -19.19
CA ASP A 332 6.30 -15.26 -20.49
C ASP A 332 4.89 -15.86 -20.64
N LEU A 333 4.23 -16.19 -19.53
CA LEU A 333 2.83 -16.64 -19.55
C LEU A 333 1.85 -15.47 -19.66
N LEU A 334 2.32 -14.23 -19.47
CA LEU A 334 1.53 -13.01 -19.46
C LEU A 334 1.67 -12.21 -20.74
N ASP A 335 2.85 -12.09 -21.30
CA ASP A 335 3.12 -11.16 -22.37
C ASP A 335 2.63 -11.70 -23.73
N VAL A 336 2.06 -10.82 -24.55
CA VAL A 336 1.51 -11.22 -25.86
C VAL A 336 2.57 -11.17 -26.97
N LYS A 337 3.56 -10.28 -26.82
CA LYS A 337 4.65 -10.05 -27.77
C LYS A 337 5.86 -9.42 -27.08
N SER A 338 6.86 -10.22 -26.76
CA SER A 338 8.17 -9.67 -26.43
C SER A 338 9.13 -9.67 -27.61
N THR A 339 9.94 -8.61 -27.66
CA THR A 339 10.80 -8.34 -28.82
C THR A 339 12.09 -9.14 -28.69
N GLY A 340 12.19 -10.28 -29.37
CA GLY A 340 13.39 -11.12 -29.33
C GLY A 340 13.27 -12.37 -28.44
N GLU A 341 12.03 -12.75 -28.11
CA GLU A 341 11.70 -14.00 -27.43
C GLU A 341 11.34 -15.12 -28.42
N ASP A 342 11.50 -16.37 -27.98
CA ASP A 342 11.39 -17.59 -28.80
C ASP A 342 10.10 -18.39 -28.51
N GLU A 343 9.16 -17.81 -27.76
CA GLU A 343 7.95 -18.45 -27.24
C GLU A 343 6.67 -17.77 -27.74
N ASP A 344 5.74 -18.57 -28.26
CA ASP A 344 4.46 -18.10 -28.81
C ASP A 344 3.30 -18.54 -27.90
N PHE A 345 3.35 -18.33 -26.57
CA PHE A 345 2.25 -18.76 -25.68
C PHE A 345 2.05 -17.85 -24.47
N TYR A 346 0.85 -17.30 -24.34
CA TYR A 346 0.34 -16.67 -23.13
C TYR A 346 -0.95 -17.35 -22.64
N ILE A 347 -1.22 -17.24 -21.34
CA ILE A 347 -2.21 -18.06 -20.62
C ILE A 347 -3.65 -17.94 -21.16
N THR A 348 -4.00 -16.81 -21.79
CA THR A 348 -5.34 -16.60 -22.36
C THR A 348 -5.43 -16.64 -23.88
N GLU A 349 -4.39 -17.07 -24.61
CA GLU A 349 -4.31 -16.99 -26.09
C GLU A 349 -5.56 -17.53 -26.81
N ARG A 350 -6.18 -18.58 -26.27
CA ARG A 350 -7.35 -19.24 -26.88
C ARG A 350 -8.71 -18.79 -26.39
N TYR A 351 -8.78 -17.93 -25.39
CA TYR A 351 -10.00 -17.65 -24.64
C TYR A 351 -10.54 -16.25 -24.87
N LEU A 352 -9.78 -15.39 -25.53
CA LEU A 352 -10.17 -14.01 -25.83
C LEU A 352 -10.61 -13.93 -27.29
N ASP A 353 -11.88 -13.62 -27.52
CA ASP A 353 -12.52 -13.67 -28.85
C ASP A 353 -12.64 -12.29 -29.55
N ASP A 354 -12.18 -11.15 -29.00
CA ASP A 354 -12.43 -9.81 -29.60
C ASP A 354 -11.41 -8.69 -29.23
N ASP A 355 -11.53 -7.55 -29.95
CA ASP A 355 -10.86 -6.21 -29.93
C ASP A 355 -10.24 -5.71 -28.59
N LEU A 356 -9.31 -6.46 -28.01
CA LEU A 356 -8.50 -6.04 -26.86
C LEU A 356 -7.13 -5.54 -27.31
N THR A 357 -6.65 -4.46 -26.69
CA THR A 357 -5.26 -4.03 -26.87
C THR A 357 -4.31 -5.00 -26.15
N GLU A 358 -3.06 -5.05 -26.59
CA GLU A 358 -1.99 -5.85 -25.97
C GLU A 358 -1.95 -5.68 -24.45
N LYS A 359 -1.87 -4.42 -24.00
CA LYS A 359 -1.89 -4.06 -22.58
C LYS A 359 -3.15 -4.54 -21.82
N GLN A 360 -4.31 -4.58 -22.49
CA GLN A 360 -5.52 -5.12 -21.86
C GLN A 360 -5.42 -6.64 -21.68
N ILE A 361 -4.80 -7.33 -22.64
CA ILE A 361 -4.54 -8.78 -22.56
C ILE A 361 -3.51 -9.06 -21.46
N ASP A 362 -2.39 -8.32 -21.40
CA ASP A 362 -1.38 -8.47 -20.34
C ASP A 362 -2.00 -8.29 -18.95
N LYS A 363 -2.86 -7.28 -18.79
CA LYS A 363 -3.59 -7.04 -17.54
C LYS A 363 -4.58 -8.16 -17.20
N ILE A 364 -5.26 -8.74 -18.20
CA ILE A 364 -6.10 -9.93 -18.00
C ILE A 364 -5.24 -11.11 -17.56
N ASN A 365 -4.13 -11.37 -18.25
CA ASN A 365 -3.20 -12.46 -17.94
C ASN A 365 -2.65 -12.34 -16.52
N PHE A 366 -2.24 -11.14 -16.11
CA PHE A 366 -1.84 -10.85 -14.74
C PHE A 366 -2.92 -11.19 -13.73
N GLY A 367 -4.15 -10.76 -13.99
CA GLY A 367 -5.31 -11.07 -13.16
C GLY A 367 -5.55 -12.58 -13.04
N VAL A 368 -5.47 -13.33 -14.15
CA VAL A 368 -5.60 -14.79 -14.18
C VAL A 368 -4.49 -15.43 -13.35
N ILE A 369 -3.23 -15.14 -13.65
CA ILE A 369 -2.06 -15.73 -12.99
C ILE A 369 -2.11 -15.47 -11.48
N TYR A 370 -2.34 -14.22 -11.08
CA TYR A 370 -2.38 -13.87 -9.66
C TYR A 370 -3.52 -14.59 -8.94
N ALA A 371 -4.73 -14.59 -9.50
CA ALA A 371 -5.89 -15.18 -8.83
C ALA A 371 -5.83 -16.71 -8.78
N GLU A 372 -5.34 -17.37 -9.83
CA GLU A 372 -5.13 -18.83 -9.84
C GLU A 372 -4.06 -19.24 -8.83
N MET A 373 -3.04 -18.41 -8.63
CA MET A 373 -2.03 -18.67 -7.60
C MET A 373 -2.64 -18.65 -6.19
N MET A 374 -3.46 -17.64 -5.89
CA MET A 374 -4.16 -17.55 -4.60
C MET A 374 -5.18 -18.69 -4.41
N GLN A 375 -5.84 -19.11 -5.48
CA GLN A 375 -6.87 -20.15 -5.47
C GLN A 375 -6.31 -21.57 -5.34
N SER A 376 -5.22 -21.87 -6.04
CA SER A 376 -4.66 -23.23 -6.14
C SER A 376 -4.02 -23.69 -4.84
N LYS A 377 -3.52 -22.77 -4.00
CA LYS A 377 -2.84 -23.04 -2.71
C LYS A 377 -1.64 -23.99 -2.83
N VAL A 378 -1.09 -24.09 -4.02
CA VAL A 378 0.14 -24.82 -4.27
C VAL A 378 1.32 -24.07 -3.65
N MET A 379 2.38 -24.81 -3.34
CA MET A 379 3.50 -24.27 -2.55
C MET A 379 4.79 -24.18 -3.37
N THR A 380 4.77 -24.64 -4.61
CA THR A 380 5.93 -24.67 -5.51
C THR A 380 5.53 -24.19 -6.91
N LEU A 381 6.53 -23.72 -7.67
CA LEU A 381 6.34 -23.34 -9.07
C LEU A 381 5.88 -24.52 -9.93
N SER A 382 6.47 -25.70 -9.75
CA SER A 382 6.12 -26.90 -10.52
C SER A 382 4.65 -27.29 -10.35
N ASP A 383 4.16 -27.32 -9.10
CA ASP A 383 2.75 -27.62 -8.83
C ASP A 383 1.82 -26.57 -9.45
N TYR A 384 2.22 -25.30 -9.44
CA TYR A 384 1.48 -24.21 -10.06
C TYR A 384 1.42 -24.31 -11.57
N LEU A 385 2.55 -24.55 -12.23
CA LEU A 385 2.61 -24.68 -13.68
C LEU A 385 1.81 -25.90 -14.17
N GLN A 386 1.84 -27.01 -13.43
CA GLN A 386 0.98 -28.15 -13.70
C GLN A 386 -0.51 -27.81 -13.53
N TYR A 387 -0.86 -27.03 -12.51
CA TYR A 387 -2.22 -26.53 -12.31
C TYR A 387 -2.68 -25.65 -13.48
N ILE A 388 -1.83 -24.71 -13.94
CA ILE A 388 -2.12 -23.87 -15.12
C ILE A 388 -2.24 -24.71 -16.39
N GLN A 389 -1.30 -25.63 -16.62
CA GLN A 389 -1.34 -26.52 -17.78
C GLN A 389 -2.65 -27.31 -17.83
N ASN A 390 -3.07 -27.92 -16.72
CA ASN A 390 -4.29 -28.71 -16.66
C ASN A 390 -5.56 -27.89 -16.96
N LYS A 391 -5.54 -26.57 -16.72
CA LYS A 391 -6.71 -25.70 -16.86
C LYS A 391 -6.73 -24.93 -18.19
N TYR A 392 -5.58 -24.49 -18.68
CA TYR A 392 -5.47 -23.57 -19.82
C TYR A 392 -4.81 -24.17 -21.07
N VAL A 393 -4.14 -25.32 -20.96
CA VAL A 393 -3.47 -25.98 -22.10
C VAL A 393 -4.33 -27.15 -22.59
N LEU A 394 -5.06 -26.92 -23.70
CA LEU A 394 -6.12 -27.84 -24.16
C LEU A 394 -5.71 -28.74 -25.34
N THR A 395 -4.78 -28.29 -26.17
CA THR A 395 -4.38 -29.01 -27.39
C THR A 395 -2.92 -29.45 -27.34
N ASN A 396 -2.56 -30.41 -28.19
CA ASN A 396 -1.15 -30.80 -28.35
C ASN A 396 -0.26 -29.65 -28.83
N SER A 397 -0.82 -28.71 -29.60
CA SER A 397 -0.09 -27.52 -30.05
C SER A 397 0.21 -26.59 -28.88
N ASP A 398 -0.77 -26.37 -28.00
CA ASP A 398 -0.59 -25.54 -26.80
C ASP A 398 0.43 -26.17 -25.87
N LYS A 399 0.34 -27.49 -25.71
CA LYS A 399 1.27 -28.23 -24.88
C LYS A 399 2.70 -28.06 -25.37
N ALA A 400 2.94 -28.13 -26.69
CA ALA A 400 4.27 -27.92 -27.25
C ALA A 400 4.77 -26.47 -27.04
N LYS A 401 3.90 -25.46 -27.19
CA LYS A 401 4.27 -24.07 -26.95
C LYS A 401 4.53 -23.79 -25.46
N PHE A 402 3.69 -24.32 -24.56
CA PHE A 402 3.88 -24.23 -23.12
C PHE A 402 5.17 -24.92 -22.67
N GLU A 403 5.45 -26.13 -23.18
CA GLU A 403 6.72 -26.82 -22.92
C GLU A 403 7.93 -26.01 -23.43
N LYS A 404 7.77 -25.25 -24.52
CA LYS A 404 8.81 -24.33 -25.01
C LYS A 404 9.05 -23.20 -24.00
N VAL A 405 8.01 -22.52 -23.50
CA VAL A 405 8.10 -21.52 -22.41
C VAL A 405 8.85 -22.07 -21.20
N LEU A 406 8.50 -23.28 -20.75
CA LEU A 406 9.19 -23.91 -19.62
C LEU A 406 10.67 -24.16 -19.93
N SER A 407 10.97 -24.69 -21.12
CA SER A 407 12.33 -25.04 -21.51
C SER A 407 13.25 -23.82 -21.64
N VAL A 408 12.74 -22.70 -22.18
CA VAL A 408 13.53 -21.46 -22.28
C VAL A 408 13.81 -20.87 -20.90
N ASN A 409 12.94 -21.08 -19.91
CA ASN A 409 13.19 -20.67 -18.53
C ASN A 409 14.11 -21.61 -17.73
N GLY A 410 14.61 -22.69 -18.34
CA GLY A 410 15.41 -23.70 -17.64
C GLY A 410 14.59 -24.58 -16.71
N LEU A 411 13.33 -24.82 -17.05
CA LEU A 411 12.42 -25.72 -16.33
C LEU A 411 12.18 -27.01 -17.12
N SER A 412 11.87 -28.09 -16.40
CA SER A 412 11.44 -29.36 -17.00
C SER A 412 10.03 -29.23 -17.58
N SER A 413 9.58 -30.24 -18.32
CA SER A 413 8.19 -30.29 -18.83
C SER A 413 7.12 -30.37 -17.72
N THR A 414 7.52 -30.62 -16.47
CA THR A 414 6.67 -30.59 -15.27
C THR A 414 6.90 -29.32 -14.44
N GLY A 415 7.71 -28.37 -14.90
CA GLY A 415 7.97 -27.09 -14.23
C GLY A 415 9.00 -27.15 -13.09
N GLU A 416 9.80 -28.21 -13.01
CA GLU A 416 10.89 -28.32 -12.02
C GLU A 416 12.12 -27.57 -12.50
N PHE A 417 12.88 -26.94 -11.59
CA PHE A 417 14.19 -26.37 -11.93
C PHE A 417 15.12 -27.46 -12.45
N THR A 418 15.88 -27.16 -13.51
CA THR A 418 16.77 -28.15 -14.14
C THR A 418 18.25 -27.96 -13.81
N LEU A 419 18.60 -26.86 -13.14
CA LEU A 419 19.99 -26.47 -12.87
C LEU A 419 20.26 -26.24 -11.38
N ASP A 420 21.51 -26.46 -10.94
CA ASP A 420 22.01 -26.11 -9.61
C ASP A 420 22.58 -24.67 -9.57
N ALA A 421 23.11 -24.28 -8.40
CA ALA A 421 23.71 -22.95 -8.18
C ALA A 421 24.92 -22.66 -9.09
N ASP A 422 25.64 -23.69 -9.51
CA ASP A 422 26.81 -23.59 -10.39
C ASP A 422 26.40 -23.60 -11.88
N GLY A 423 25.14 -23.92 -12.18
CA GLY A 423 24.58 -24.05 -13.52
C GLY A 423 24.78 -25.43 -14.12
N ASN A 424 25.09 -26.45 -13.32
CA ASN A 424 25.09 -27.83 -13.77
C ASN A 424 23.67 -28.38 -13.79
N ALA A 425 23.40 -29.32 -14.69
CA ALA A 425 22.15 -30.06 -14.68
C ALA A 425 21.95 -30.77 -13.34
N LEU A 426 20.80 -30.55 -12.70
CA LEU A 426 20.38 -31.37 -11.58
C LEU A 426 20.21 -32.80 -12.11
N THR A 427 20.94 -33.74 -11.53
CA THR A 427 20.80 -35.16 -11.89
C THR A 427 19.38 -35.59 -11.54
N SER A 428 18.57 -35.82 -12.56
CA SER A 428 17.17 -36.29 -12.56
C SER A 428 16.69 -36.94 -11.26
N HIS A 429 15.55 -36.45 -10.76
CA HIS A 429 14.70 -37.19 -9.83
C HIS A 429 14.08 -38.42 -10.48
#